data_AF-A0A397EMG7-F1
#
_entry.id   AF-A0A397EMG7-F1
#
_cell.length_a   1.000
_cell.length_b   1.000
_cell.length_c   1.000
_cell.angle_alpha   90.00
_cell.angle_beta   90.00
_cell.angle_gamma   90.00
#
_symmetry.space_group_name_H-M   'P 1'
#
loop_
_entity.id
_entity.type
_entity.pdbx_description
1 polymer ?
#
loop_
_entity_poly.entity_id
_entity_poly.type
_entity_poly.pdbx_seq_one_letter_code
_entity_poly.pdbx_strand_id
1 'polypeptide(L)'
;MGKGTSVVMALLAVLAAIVYVEEVQRHPLYVQHVAPLVKEHVAPLYRQAEAQYVAHVAPLVHEHVTPLYEAHVAPLVRSLSSSVQSSKDAEPQTTQSFSEAWCNEHAASHLTEVKPIEGFHVLITGWVYRDGFASTPAVPFTSSSSWTSFNESVESAANIAPPSTPHEIEYKQPWGLFTPTGTRMDALTKYRGIAYVMEGGQFVWPGIRIGHKRVIPNLHGLGDVVLETLEMTPLVFAVTEFLTNDEIDVILDLSMDHLAPSGMAVT
;
A
#
# COMPACT_ATOMS: atom_id res chain seq x y z
N MET A 1 18.30 -21.74 16.21
CA MET A 1 19.29 -20.67 15.97
C MET A 1 18.68 -19.35 16.42
N GLY A 2 19.30 -18.73 17.43
CA GLY A 2 18.59 -18.00 18.47
C GLY A 2 18.34 -16.52 18.19
N LYS A 3 17.26 -16.01 18.78
CA LYS A 3 16.87 -14.59 18.89
C LYS A 3 18.03 -13.64 19.25
N GLY A 4 19.11 -14.16 19.84
CA GLY A 4 20.36 -13.44 20.11
C GLY A 4 21.07 -12.90 18.86
N THR A 5 21.02 -13.57 17.69
CA THR A 5 21.70 -13.06 16.48
C THR A 5 21.00 -11.83 15.89
N SER A 6 19.67 -11.75 15.97
CA SER A 6 18.91 -10.60 15.45
C SER A 6 19.09 -9.36 16.34
N VAL A 7 19.11 -9.54 17.66
CA VAL A 7 19.39 -8.45 18.62
C VAL A 7 20.83 -7.95 18.47
N VAL A 8 21.79 -8.85 18.27
CA VAL A 8 23.20 -8.49 18.03
C VAL A 8 23.36 -7.72 16.72
N MET A 9 22.67 -8.10 15.65
CA MET A 9 22.73 -7.37 14.37
C MET A 9 22.06 -5.99 14.45
N ALA A 10 20.95 -5.85 15.18
CA ALA A 10 20.32 -4.55 15.44
C ALA A 10 21.24 -3.65 16.29
N LEU A 11 21.87 -4.19 17.33
CA LEU A 11 22.87 -3.48 18.13
C LEU A 11 24.09 -3.08 17.29
N LEU A 12 24.57 -3.95 16.40
CA LEU A 12 25.67 -3.63 15.49
C LEU A 12 25.29 -2.55 14.47
N ALA A 13 24.05 -2.54 13.96
CA ALA A 13 23.57 -1.50 13.06
C ALA A 13 23.43 -0.14 13.77
N VAL A 14 22.93 -0.14 15.01
CA VAL A 14 22.86 1.08 15.84
C VAL A 14 24.26 1.57 16.20
N LEU A 15 25.18 0.68 16.59
CA LEU A 15 26.57 1.04 16.86
C LEU A 15 27.28 1.53 15.60
N ALA A 16 27.04 0.92 14.43
CA ALA A 16 27.58 1.38 13.16
C ALA A 16 27.01 2.74 12.74
N ALA A 17 25.73 3.01 13.00
CA ALA A 17 25.12 4.32 12.76
C ALA A 17 25.69 5.38 13.72
N ILE A 18 25.90 5.03 14.99
CA ILE A 18 26.55 5.91 15.98
C ILE A 18 28.00 6.20 15.57
N VAL A 19 28.77 5.17 15.20
CA VAL A 19 30.16 5.32 14.73
C VAL A 19 30.23 6.11 13.43
N TYR A 20 29.30 5.90 12.49
CA TYR A 20 29.22 6.68 11.25
C TYR A 20 28.90 8.16 11.52
N VAL A 21 27.98 8.44 12.44
CA VAL A 21 27.69 9.82 12.86
C VAL A 21 28.90 10.44 13.56
N GLU A 22 29.59 9.71 14.42
CA GLU A 22 30.82 10.19 15.08
C GLU A 22 31.96 10.45 14.08
N GLU A 23 32.14 9.59 13.08
CA GLU A 23 33.21 9.72 12.08
C GLU A 23 32.94 10.88 11.11
N VAL A 24 31.67 11.04 10.68
CA VAL A 24 31.24 12.21 9.90
C VAL A 24 31.40 13.50 10.70
N GLN A 25 31.08 13.48 12.00
CA GLN A 25 31.24 14.64 12.88
C GLN A 25 32.70 15.01 13.16
N ARG A 26 33.64 14.09 12.95
CA ARG A 26 35.10 14.33 13.05
C ARG A 26 35.76 14.70 11.72
N HIS A 27 35.05 14.53 10.60
CA HIS A 27 35.61 14.82 9.30
C HIS A 27 35.95 16.32 9.17
N PRO A 28 37.16 16.69 8.68
CA PRO A 28 37.60 18.08 8.64
C PRO A 28 36.63 19.03 7.93
N LEU A 29 36.03 18.58 6.82
CA LEU A 29 35.02 19.37 6.10
C LEU A 29 33.74 19.58 6.91
N TYR A 30 33.32 18.59 7.70
CA TYR A 30 32.16 18.74 8.56
C TYR A 30 32.47 19.71 9.70
N VAL A 31 33.60 19.55 10.37
CA VAL A 31 34.00 20.40 11.51
C VAL A 31 34.26 21.86 11.08
N GLN A 32 34.91 22.08 9.94
CA GLN A 32 35.30 23.42 9.50
C GLN A 32 34.17 24.18 8.79
N HIS A 33 33.26 23.49 8.12
CA HIS A 33 32.26 24.15 7.27
C HIS A 33 30.83 23.84 7.69
N VAL A 34 30.49 22.57 7.98
CA VAL A 34 29.09 22.20 8.24
C VAL A 34 28.66 22.49 9.68
N ALA A 35 29.48 22.10 10.66
CA ALA A 35 29.18 22.27 12.08
C ALA A 35 28.99 23.74 12.51
N PRO A 36 29.80 24.72 12.03
CA PRO A 36 29.57 26.13 12.33
C PRO A 36 28.24 26.63 11.76
N LEU A 37 27.94 26.29 10.49
CA LEU A 37 26.67 26.65 9.82
C LEU A 37 25.45 26.08 10.56
N VAL A 38 25.51 24.81 10.99
CA VAL A 38 24.44 24.20 11.80
C VAL A 38 24.32 24.89 13.16
N LYS A 39 25.43 25.16 13.83
CA LYS A 39 25.43 25.78 15.16
C LYS A 39 24.91 27.22 15.16
N GLU A 40 25.27 28.00 14.14
CA GLU A 40 24.97 29.43 14.05
C GLU A 40 23.61 29.72 13.39
N HIS A 41 23.16 28.89 12.45
CA HIS A 41 21.94 29.18 11.69
C HIS A 41 20.81 28.18 11.93
N VAL A 42 21.11 26.90 12.14
CA VAL A 42 20.07 25.86 12.25
C VAL A 42 19.66 25.62 13.69
N ALA A 43 20.62 25.44 14.59
CA ALA A 43 20.37 25.16 16.01
C ALA A 43 19.56 26.26 16.73
N PRO A 44 19.74 27.57 16.45
CA PRO A 44 18.90 28.60 17.06
C PRO A 44 17.44 28.51 16.63
N LEU A 45 17.16 28.17 15.36
CA LEU A 45 15.79 27.99 14.86
C LEU A 45 15.09 26.83 15.55
N TYR A 46 15.80 25.69 15.73
CA TYR A 46 15.26 24.56 16.48
C TYR A 46 15.00 24.91 17.95
N ARG A 47 15.95 25.57 18.64
CA ARG A 47 15.75 26.00 20.03
C ARG A 47 14.60 26.98 20.18
N GLN A 48 14.43 27.89 19.21
CA GLN A 48 13.33 28.85 19.22
C GLN A 48 11.98 28.15 19.00
N ALA A 49 11.90 27.21 18.06
CA ALA A 49 10.68 26.43 17.82
C ALA A 49 10.32 25.56 19.04
N GLU A 50 11.30 24.92 19.67
CA GLU A 50 11.12 24.15 20.90
C GLU A 50 10.67 25.04 22.06
N ALA A 51 11.27 26.22 22.23
CA ALA A 51 10.86 27.19 23.24
C ALA A 51 9.43 27.69 23.00
N GLN A 52 9.04 27.96 21.75
CA GLN A 52 7.67 28.36 21.40
C GLN A 52 6.66 27.23 21.66
N TYR A 53 7.03 26.00 21.33
CA TYR A 53 6.21 24.83 21.63
C TYR A 53 6.00 24.67 23.14
N VAL A 54 7.09 24.72 23.93
CA VAL A 54 7.03 24.60 25.40
C VAL A 54 6.26 25.77 26.03
N ALA A 55 6.41 26.99 25.51
CA ALA A 55 5.76 28.17 26.08
C ALA A 55 4.26 28.27 25.75
N HIS A 56 3.84 27.81 24.56
CA HIS A 56 2.48 28.08 24.07
C HIS A 56 1.66 26.83 23.79
N VAL A 57 2.28 25.75 23.32
CA VAL A 57 1.55 24.54 22.90
C VAL A 57 1.49 23.52 24.03
N ALA A 58 2.60 23.27 24.71
CA ALA A 58 2.67 22.31 25.80
C ALA A 58 1.67 22.59 26.94
N PRO A 59 1.45 23.85 27.39
CA PRO A 59 0.45 24.15 28.41
C PRO A 59 -0.97 23.89 27.93
N LEU A 60 -1.31 24.26 26.68
CA LEU A 60 -2.64 23.99 26.11
C LEU A 60 -2.92 22.49 25.99
N VAL A 61 -1.91 21.71 25.59
CA VAL A 61 -2.02 20.25 25.54
C VAL A 61 -2.25 19.70 26.95
N HIS A 62 -1.46 20.15 27.93
CA HIS A 62 -1.56 19.65 29.30
C HIS A 62 -2.87 20.05 30.00
N GLU A 63 -3.33 21.29 29.81
CA GLU A 63 -4.51 21.83 30.49
C GLU A 63 -5.84 21.46 29.81
N HIS A 64 -5.85 21.26 28.49
CA HIS A 64 -7.09 21.03 27.75
C HIS A 64 -7.15 19.68 27.05
N VAL A 65 -6.05 19.22 26.45
CA VAL A 65 -6.08 17.98 25.66
C VAL A 65 -5.91 16.75 26.56
N THR A 66 -4.96 16.78 27.50
CA THR A 66 -4.67 15.66 28.41
C THR A 66 -5.89 15.30 29.29
N PRO A 67 -6.63 16.25 29.90
CA PRO A 67 -7.78 15.91 30.72
C PRO A 67 -8.92 15.33 29.89
N LEU A 68 -9.16 15.84 28.68
CA LEU A 68 -10.16 15.29 27.76
C LEU A 68 -9.79 13.87 27.34
N TYR A 69 -8.51 13.63 27.04
CA TYR A 69 -8.00 12.30 26.71
C TYR A 69 -8.17 11.32 27.88
N GLU A 70 -7.73 11.67 29.09
CA GLU A 70 -7.87 10.80 30.26
C GLU A 70 -9.32 10.55 30.68
N ALA A 71 -10.20 11.55 30.54
CA ALA A 71 -11.59 11.43 30.93
C ALA A 71 -12.44 10.64 29.91
N HIS A 72 -12.14 10.73 28.61
CA HIS A 72 -13.04 10.19 27.58
C HIS A 72 -12.39 9.14 26.68
N VAL A 73 -11.11 9.30 26.33
CA VAL A 73 -10.43 8.40 25.39
C VAL A 73 -9.77 7.24 26.11
N ALA A 74 -9.02 7.51 27.18
CA ALA A 74 -8.32 6.49 27.94
C ALA A 74 -9.25 5.40 28.53
N PRO A 75 -10.46 5.71 29.04
CA PRO A 75 -11.39 4.69 29.52
C PRO A 75 -11.94 3.82 28.38
N LEU A 76 -12.20 4.41 27.20
CA LEU A 76 -12.62 3.66 26.01
C LEU A 76 -11.52 2.70 25.54
N VAL A 77 -10.27 3.16 25.50
CA VAL A 77 -9.10 2.32 25.13
C VAL A 77 -8.90 1.20 26.15
N ARG A 78 -9.03 1.48 27.45
CA ARG A 78 -8.95 0.47 28.52
C ARG A 78 -10.11 -0.53 28.41
N SER A 79 -11.33 -0.07 28.14
CA SER A 79 -12.52 -0.91 27.93
C SER A 79 -12.40 -1.80 26.70
N LEU A 80 -11.88 -1.28 25.59
CA LEU A 80 -11.61 -2.07 24.39
C LEU A 80 -10.51 -3.10 24.65
N SER A 81 -9.45 -2.71 25.36
CA SER A 81 -8.36 -3.60 25.73
C SER A 81 -8.82 -4.71 26.68
N SER A 82 -9.66 -4.40 27.68
CA SER A 82 -10.26 -5.39 28.57
C SER A 82 -11.31 -6.26 27.87
N SER A 83 -12.06 -5.72 26.91
CA SER A 83 -12.99 -6.50 26.08
C SER A 83 -12.24 -7.49 25.18
N VAL A 84 -11.09 -7.07 24.63
CA VAL A 84 -10.20 -7.92 23.83
C VAL A 84 -9.49 -8.96 24.71
N GLN A 85 -9.24 -8.66 25.98
CA GLN A 85 -8.65 -9.61 26.93
C GLN A 85 -9.69 -10.62 27.44
N SER A 86 -10.91 -10.16 27.76
CA SER A 86 -12.02 -11.01 28.17
C SER A 86 -12.52 -11.93 27.04
N SER A 87 -12.31 -11.57 25.78
CA SER A 87 -12.53 -12.45 24.63
C SER A 87 -11.36 -13.41 24.35
N LYS A 88 -10.18 -13.21 24.97
CA LYS A 88 -9.02 -14.11 24.86
C LYS A 88 -9.02 -15.24 25.89
N ASP A 89 -9.63 -15.03 27.04
CA ASP A 89 -9.58 -15.99 28.15
C ASP A 89 -10.76 -16.99 28.18
N ALA A 90 -11.66 -16.96 27.19
CA ALA A 90 -12.85 -17.82 27.13
C ALA A 90 -13.06 -18.53 25.78
N GLU A 91 -12.01 -18.74 24.98
CA GLU A 91 -12.13 -19.54 23.75
C GLU A 91 -10.90 -20.45 23.55
N PRO A 92 -11.07 -21.75 23.24
CA PRO A 92 -9.98 -22.55 22.70
C PRO A 92 -9.43 -21.86 21.45
N GLN A 93 -8.12 -22.00 21.20
CA GLN A 93 -7.48 -21.44 20.00
C GLN A 93 -8.12 -22.00 18.72
N THR A 94 -9.17 -21.36 18.24
CA THR A 94 -9.67 -21.50 16.87
C THR A 94 -9.11 -20.34 16.07
N THR A 95 -8.03 -20.61 15.34
CA THR A 95 -7.71 -19.91 14.10
C THR A 95 -9.02 -19.72 13.35
N GLN A 96 -9.54 -18.49 13.22
CA GLN A 96 -10.67 -18.24 12.35
C GLN A 96 -10.20 -18.44 10.91
N SER A 97 -10.18 -19.69 10.45
CA SER A 97 -10.10 -20.02 9.04
C SER A 97 -11.45 -19.67 8.44
N PHE A 98 -11.49 -18.62 7.62
CA PHE A 98 -12.67 -18.31 6.84
C PHE A 98 -12.93 -19.47 5.88
N SER A 99 -14.18 -19.91 5.81
CA SER A 99 -14.57 -20.99 4.89
C SER A 99 -14.44 -20.51 3.46
N GLU A 100 -14.18 -21.45 2.53
CA GLU A 100 -14.13 -21.15 1.10
C GLU A 100 -15.41 -20.46 0.62
N ALA A 101 -16.58 -20.92 1.11
CA ALA A 101 -17.87 -20.33 0.77
C ALA A 101 -17.98 -18.85 1.17
N TRP A 102 -17.50 -18.49 2.37
CA TRP A 102 -17.47 -17.10 2.80
C TRP A 102 -16.56 -16.26 1.89
N CYS A 103 -15.38 -16.79 1.57
CA CYS A 103 -14.42 -16.13 0.69
C CYS A 103 -14.97 -15.95 -0.73
N ASN A 104 -15.71 -16.93 -1.27
CA ASN A 104 -16.33 -16.86 -2.60
C ASN A 104 -17.33 -15.71 -2.68
N GLU A 105 -18.16 -15.55 -1.65
CA GLU A 105 -19.13 -14.46 -1.58
C GLU A 105 -18.44 -13.08 -1.49
N HIS A 106 -17.40 -12.96 -0.64
CA HIS A 106 -16.75 -11.68 -0.37
C HIS A 106 -15.71 -11.28 -1.43
N ALA A 107 -15.19 -12.24 -2.20
CA ALA A 107 -14.31 -11.97 -3.33
C ALA A 107 -15.07 -11.69 -4.63
N ALA A 108 -16.37 -12.00 -4.73
CA ALA A 108 -17.12 -11.96 -5.98
C ALA A 108 -17.00 -10.64 -6.78
N SER A 109 -16.99 -9.48 -6.11
CA SER A 109 -16.80 -8.16 -6.76
C SER A 109 -15.38 -7.87 -7.26
N HIS A 110 -14.45 -8.80 -7.02
CA HIS A 110 -13.04 -8.71 -7.38
C HIS A 110 -12.63 -9.78 -8.40
N LEU A 111 -13.51 -10.75 -8.67
CA LEU A 111 -13.23 -11.87 -9.56
C LEU A 111 -13.77 -11.61 -10.97
N THR A 112 -13.05 -12.08 -11.96
CA THR A 112 -13.35 -11.88 -13.38
C THR A 112 -14.02 -13.12 -13.97
N GLU A 113 -14.84 -12.92 -14.99
CA GLU A 113 -15.48 -14.01 -15.75
C GLU A 113 -14.61 -14.49 -16.92
N VAL A 114 -13.71 -13.62 -17.40
CA VAL A 114 -12.74 -13.87 -18.49
C VAL A 114 -11.36 -13.40 -18.05
N LYS A 115 -10.29 -13.73 -18.79
CA LYS A 115 -8.89 -13.34 -18.48
C LYS A 115 -8.49 -12.08 -19.24
N PRO A 116 -8.77 -10.87 -18.75
CA PRO A 116 -8.33 -9.64 -19.41
C PRO A 116 -6.85 -9.36 -19.17
N ILE A 117 -6.29 -9.84 -18.04
CA ILE A 117 -4.94 -9.53 -17.58
C ILE A 117 -4.23 -10.83 -17.26
N GLU A 118 -3.06 -11.02 -17.86
CA GLU A 118 -2.20 -12.16 -17.57
C GLU A 118 -1.48 -11.98 -16.23
N GLY A 119 -1.48 -13.03 -15.40
CA GLY A 119 -0.81 -13.01 -14.08
C GLY A 119 -1.53 -12.19 -13.01
N PHE A 120 -2.83 -11.94 -13.16
CA PHE A 120 -3.68 -11.35 -12.12
C PHE A 120 -4.22 -12.44 -11.20
N HIS A 121 -4.06 -12.31 -9.88
CA HIS A 121 -4.69 -13.21 -8.91
C HIS A 121 -5.33 -12.42 -7.77
N VAL A 122 -6.34 -12.99 -7.11
CA VAL A 122 -7.01 -12.35 -5.96
C VAL A 122 -6.75 -13.15 -4.70
N LEU A 123 -6.30 -12.48 -3.65
CA LEU A 123 -6.09 -13.06 -2.32
C LEU A 123 -7.19 -12.60 -1.38
N ILE A 124 -7.81 -13.54 -0.67
CA ILE A 124 -8.74 -13.22 0.43
C ILE A 124 -8.50 -14.17 1.60
N THR A 125 -8.31 -13.61 2.78
CA THR A 125 -8.11 -14.28 4.09
C THR A 125 -7.79 -15.79 4.08
N GLY A 126 -6.64 -16.18 3.50
CA GLY A 126 -6.16 -17.58 3.46
C GLY A 126 -6.47 -18.34 2.16
N TRP A 127 -7.03 -17.68 1.15
CA TRP A 127 -7.40 -18.25 -0.14
C TRP A 127 -6.86 -17.42 -1.30
N VAL A 128 -6.57 -18.10 -2.42
CA VAL A 128 -6.06 -17.52 -3.67
C VAL A 128 -6.93 -17.94 -4.84
N TYR A 129 -7.50 -16.97 -5.54
CA TYR A 129 -8.19 -17.18 -6.82
C TYR A 129 -7.20 -16.94 -7.95
N ARG A 130 -6.78 -18.04 -8.57
CA ARG A 130 -5.83 -17.99 -9.68
C ARG A 130 -6.46 -17.35 -10.91
N ASP A 131 -5.68 -16.57 -11.63
CA ASP A 131 -6.13 -15.78 -12.78
C ASP A 131 -7.27 -14.79 -12.44
N GLY A 132 -7.56 -14.60 -11.15
CA GLY A 132 -8.68 -13.81 -10.66
C GLY A 132 -10.04 -14.38 -11.02
N PHE A 133 -10.14 -15.65 -11.41
CA PHE A 133 -11.35 -16.22 -11.97
C PHE A 133 -12.39 -16.62 -10.94
N ALA A 134 -13.65 -16.24 -11.18
CA ALA A 134 -14.78 -16.69 -10.37
C ALA A 134 -15.10 -18.18 -10.56
N SER A 135 -14.77 -18.73 -11.73
CA SER A 135 -15.06 -20.12 -12.11
C SER A 135 -14.00 -21.13 -11.66
N THR A 136 -12.82 -20.65 -11.26
CA THR A 136 -11.72 -21.49 -10.79
C THR A 136 -11.79 -21.64 -9.27
N PRO A 137 -11.75 -22.87 -8.73
CA PRO A 137 -11.72 -23.08 -7.28
C PRO A 137 -10.56 -22.34 -6.61
N ALA A 138 -10.81 -21.77 -5.44
CA ALA A 138 -9.78 -21.08 -4.68
C ALA A 138 -8.80 -22.09 -4.08
N VAL A 139 -7.52 -21.71 -4.02
CA VAL A 139 -6.45 -22.53 -3.44
C VAL A 139 -6.09 -21.96 -2.07
N PRO A 140 -6.05 -22.78 -1.01
CA PRO A 140 -5.67 -22.30 0.31
C PRO A 140 -4.19 -21.92 0.34
N PHE A 141 -3.85 -20.88 1.10
CA PHE A 141 -2.48 -20.51 1.45
C PHE A 141 -2.34 -20.31 2.94
N THR A 142 -1.11 -20.47 3.45
CA THR A 142 -0.82 -20.31 4.87
C THR A 142 -0.56 -18.84 5.17
N SER A 143 -1.44 -18.22 5.97
CA SER A 143 -1.18 -16.89 6.52
C SER A 143 0.05 -16.94 7.44
N SER A 144 0.93 -15.95 7.34
CA SER A 144 2.09 -15.80 8.23
C SER A 144 2.18 -14.38 8.77
N SER A 145 2.78 -14.23 9.95
CA SER A 145 3.16 -12.91 10.49
C SER A 145 4.46 -12.37 9.89
N SER A 146 5.21 -13.22 9.18
CA SER A 146 6.43 -12.85 8.46
C SER A 146 6.10 -12.53 7.01
N TRP A 147 6.58 -11.39 6.50
CA TRP A 147 6.40 -11.00 5.10
C TRP A 147 6.99 -12.03 4.13
N THR A 148 8.19 -12.53 4.40
CA THR A 148 8.86 -13.53 3.55
C THR A 148 8.04 -14.81 3.45
N SER A 149 7.65 -15.41 4.58
CA SER A 149 6.89 -16.66 4.57
C SER A 149 5.46 -16.49 4.03
N PHE A 150 4.88 -15.30 4.20
CA PHE A 150 3.62 -14.95 3.54
C PHE A 150 3.78 -14.97 2.02
N ASN A 151 4.82 -14.29 1.50
CA ASN A 151 5.10 -14.25 0.06
C ASN A 151 5.39 -15.64 -0.51
N GLU A 152 6.22 -16.45 0.14
CA GLU A 152 6.50 -17.83 -0.28
C GLU A 152 5.22 -18.67 -0.35
N SER A 153 4.32 -18.53 0.62
CA SER A 153 3.04 -19.23 0.59
C SER A 153 2.12 -18.73 -0.52
N VAL A 154 2.14 -17.44 -0.82
CA VAL A 154 1.36 -16.85 -1.92
C VAL A 154 1.91 -17.32 -3.26
N GLU A 155 3.23 -17.30 -3.48
CA GLU A 155 3.89 -17.78 -4.70
C GLU A 155 3.52 -19.23 -4.98
N SER A 156 3.59 -20.09 -3.97
CA SER A 156 3.20 -21.49 -4.08
C SER A 156 1.71 -21.66 -4.41
N ALA A 157 0.82 -20.94 -3.71
CA ALA A 157 -0.62 -21.07 -3.91
C ALA A 157 -1.10 -20.46 -5.24
N ALA A 158 -0.52 -19.34 -5.67
CA ALA A 158 -0.80 -18.68 -6.95
C ALA A 158 -0.09 -19.34 -8.14
N ASN A 159 0.83 -20.28 -7.88
CA ASN A 159 1.66 -20.95 -8.89
C ASN A 159 2.51 -19.98 -9.72
N ILE A 160 3.11 -19.00 -9.04
CA ILE A 160 4.00 -18.01 -9.67
C ILE A 160 5.36 -18.66 -9.90
N ALA A 161 5.74 -18.83 -11.16
CA ALA A 161 7.03 -19.43 -11.50
C ALA A 161 8.18 -18.42 -11.29
N PRO A 162 9.27 -18.82 -10.62
CA PRO A 162 10.46 -18.00 -10.55
C PRO A 162 11.07 -17.83 -11.95
N PRO A 163 11.74 -16.70 -12.23
CA PRO A 163 12.44 -16.51 -13.50
C PRO A 163 13.51 -17.60 -13.68
N SER A 164 13.50 -18.25 -14.84
CA SER A 164 14.28 -19.45 -15.14
C SER A 164 15.33 -19.21 -16.23
N THR A 165 15.07 -18.30 -17.15
CA THR A 165 16.00 -17.95 -18.23
C THR A 165 16.83 -16.71 -17.87
N PRO A 166 18.03 -16.52 -18.44
CA PRO A 166 18.82 -15.30 -18.22
C PRO A 166 18.04 -14.02 -18.57
N HIS A 167 17.25 -14.05 -19.64
CA HIS A 167 16.42 -12.91 -20.04
C HIS A 167 15.31 -12.62 -19.03
N GLU A 168 14.65 -13.65 -18.49
CA GLU A 168 13.68 -13.46 -17.40
C GLU A 168 14.34 -12.92 -16.14
N ILE A 169 15.51 -13.41 -15.77
CA ILE A 169 16.24 -12.93 -14.58
C ILE A 169 16.62 -11.44 -14.74
N GLU A 170 16.97 -11.01 -15.94
CA GLU A 170 17.39 -9.63 -16.22
C GLU A 170 16.21 -8.65 -16.36
N TYR A 171 15.13 -9.06 -17.04
CA TYR A 171 14.07 -8.13 -17.46
C TYR A 171 12.70 -8.39 -16.81
N LYS A 172 12.44 -9.59 -16.27
CA LYS A 172 11.13 -9.88 -15.64
C LYS A 172 11.03 -9.11 -14.33
N GLN A 173 10.03 -8.24 -14.25
CA GLN A 173 9.71 -7.55 -13.00
C GLN A 173 9.25 -8.57 -11.95
N PRO A 174 9.64 -8.40 -10.68
CA PRO A 174 9.10 -9.23 -9.60
C PRO A 174 7.62 -8.91 -9.42
N TRP A 175 6.84 -9.94 -9.07
CA TRP A 175 5.42 -9.78 -8.79
C TRP A 175 5.16 -8.79 -7.64
N GLY A 176 3.96 -8.24 -7.60
CA GLY A 176 3.57 -7.23 -6.61
C GLY A 176 2.23 -7.54 -5.97
N LEU A 177 2.12 -7.16 -4.69
CA LEU A 177 0.86 -7.13 -3.95
C LEU A 177 0.30 -5.73 -3.95
N PHE A 178 -1.01 -5.63 -4.17
CA PHE A 178 -1.70 -4.36 -4.22
C PHE A 178 -3.02 -4.46 -3.46
N THR A 179 -3.39 -3.37 -2.82
CA THR A 179 -4.77 -3.19 -2.35
C THR A 179 -5.72 -3.07 -3.55
N PRO A 180 -7.04 -3.30 -3.36
CA PRO A 180 -8.01 -3.07 -4.43
C PRO A 180 -8.03 -1.64 -4.96
N THR A 181 -7.50 -0.66 -4.21
CA THR A 181 -7.39 0.74 -4.62
C THR A 181 -6.11 1.08 -5.38
N GLY A 182 -5.23 0.11 -5.62
CA GLY A 182 -3.99 0.29 -6.38
C GLY A 182 -2.75 0.65 -5.56
N THR A 183 -2.86 0.75 -4.23
CA THR A 183 -1.70 0.97 -3.38
C THR A 183 -0.85 -0.30 -3.26
N ARG A 184 0.45 -0.21 -3.60
CA ARG A 184 1.40 -1.31 -3.43
C ARG A 184 1.63 -1.64 -1.96
N MET A 185 1.62 -2.93 -1.67
CA MET A 185 1.87 -3.49 -0.35
C MET A 185 3.35 -3.87 -0.22
N ASP A 186 3.98 -3.36 0.82
CA ASP A 186 5.36 -3.61 1.25
C ASP A 186 5.41 -4.25 2.65
N ALA A 187 4.26 -4.34 3.33
CA ALA A 187 4.11 -4.89 4.66
C ALA A 187 2.70 -5.46 4.87
N LEU A 188 2.60 -6.48 5.73
CA LEU A 188 1.32 -7.09 6.11
C LEU A 188 0.36 -6.11 6.80
N THR A 189 0.89 -5.04 7.39
CA THR A 189 0.07 -3.99 8.02
C THR A 189 -0.82 -3.24 7.05
N LYS A 190 -0.61 -3.35 5.73
CA LYS A 190 -1.49 -2.80 4.69
C LYS A 190 -2.56 -3.79 4.23
N TYR A 191 -2.45 -5.07 4.61
CA TYR A 191 -3.43 -6.09 4.26
C TYR A 191 -4.72 -5.87 5.04
N ARG A 192 -5.86 -5.83 4.33
CA ARG A 192 -7.19 -5.57 4.91
C ARG A 192 -8.18 -6.67 4.54
N GLY A 193 -7.69 -7.90 4.46
CA GLY A 193 -8.50 -9.08 4.12
C GLY A 193 -8.50 -9.41 2.63
N ILE A 194 -8.36 -8.42 1.74
CA ILE A 194 -8.27 -8.64 0.30
C ILE A 194 -7.03 -7.94 -0.31
N ALA A 195 -6.39 -8.61 -1.27
CA ALA A 195 -5.28 -8.06 -2.04
C ALA A 195 -5.25 -8.63 -3.45
N TYR A 196 -4.67 -7.89 -4.38
CA TYR A 196 -4.40 -8.32 -5.75
C TYR A 196 -2.93 -8.65 -5.89
N VAL A 197 -2.67 -9.75 -6.59
CA VAL A 197 -1.34 -10.18 -7.00
C VAL A 197 -1.20 -9.91 -8.48
N MET A 198 -0.13 -9.22 -8.86
CA MET A 198 0.21 -8.92 -10.26
C MET A 198 1.59 -9.49 -10.56
N GLU A 199 1.67 -10.53 -11.38
CA GLU A 199 2.96 -11.16 -11.73
C GLU A 199 3.92 -10.21 -12.45
N GLY A 200 3.41 -9.24 -13.21
CA GLY A 200 4.20 -8.20 -13.86
C GLY A 200 4.69 -7.08 -12.92
N GLY A 201 4.36 -7.13 -11.63
CA GLY A 201 4.83 -6.16 -10.63
C GLY A 201 4.21 -4.76 -10.72
N GLN A 202 3.34 -4.54 -11.70
CA GLN A 202 2.65 -3.28 -11.94
C GLN A 202 1.16 -3.44 -11.72
N PHE A 203 0.56 -2.42 -11.11
CA PHE A 203 -0.87 -2.41 -10.88
C PHE A 203 -1.62 -2.04 -12.15
N VAL A 204 -2.60 -2.87 -12.51
CA VAL A 204 -3.59 -2.58 -13.53
C VAL A 204 -4.96 -2.78 -12.90
N TRP A 205 -5.88 -1.86 -13.13
CA TRP A 205 -7.26 -2.03 -12.68
C TRP A 205 -7.87 -3.25 -13.37
N PRO A 206 -8.30 -4.29 -12.64
CA PRO A 206 -8.93 -5.45 -13.28
C PRO A 206 -10.36 -5.12 -13.69
N GLY A 207 -10.72 -5.46 -14.92
CA GLY A 207 -12.12 -5.57 -15.34
C GLY A 207 -12.74 -6.79 -14.68
N ILE A 208 -13.97 -6.67 -14.18
CA ILE A 208 -14.69 -7.78 -13.52
C ILE A 208 -15.58 -8.46 -14.56
N ARG A 209 -16.48 -7.65 -15.13
CA ARG A 209 -17.41 -8.00 -16.22
C ARG A 209 -17.85 -6.70 -16.90
N ILE A 210 -18.33 -6.80 -18.13
CA ILE A 210 -18.88 -5.66 -18.86
C ILE A 210 -20.03 -5.02 -18.05
N GLY A 211 -20.04 -3.68 -17.99
CA GLY A 211 -20.97 -2.87 -17.21
C GLY A 211 -20.68 -2.81 -15.71
N HIS A 212 -19.62 -3.45 -15.21
CA HIS A 212 -19.24 -3.35 -13.81
C HIS A 212 -18.70 -1.94 -13.50
N LYS A 213 -19.26 -1.30 -12.46
CA LYS A 213 -18.84 0.03 -11.98
C LYS A 213 -18.13 -0.08 -10.64
N ARG A 214 -17.05 0.70 -10.47
CA ARG A 214 -16.40 0.89 -9.18
C ARG A 214 -16.06 2.35 -8.94
N VAL A 215 -16.08 2.75 -7.68
CA VAL A 215 -15.60 4.06 -7.24
C VAL A 215 -14.12 3.93 -6.89
N ILE A 216 -13.28 4.77 -7.47
CA ILE A 216 -11.88 4.92 -7.12
C ILE A 216 -11.77 6.19 -6.28
N PRO A 217 -11.45 6.08 -4.98
CA PRO A 217 -11.41 7.25 -4.12
C PRO A 217 -10.11 8.05 -4.31
N ASN A 218 -10.21 9.37 -4.23
CA ASN A 218 -9.07 10.31 -4.18
C ASN A 218 -8.04 10.14 -5.32
N LEU A 219 -8.50 9.98 -6.55
CA LEU A 219 -7.63 10.03 -7.71
C LEU A 219 -7.01 11.43 -7.83
N HIS A 220 -5.69 11.49 -8.00
CA HIS A 220 -4.94 12.73 -7.97
C HIS A 220 -5.46 13.74 -9.00
N GLY A 221 -5.95 14.89 -8.51
CA GLY A 221 -6.52 15.96 -9.34
C GLY A 221 -7.99 15.81 -9.71
N LEU A 222 -8.59 14.62 -9.53
CA LEU A 222 -9.95 14.30 -9.96
C LEU A 222 -10.91 13.95 -8.81
N GLY A 223 -10.38 13.65 -7.62
CA GLY A 223 -11.19 13.21 -6.50
C GLY A 223 -11.75 11.81 -6.74
N ASP A 224 -12.99 11.58 -6.35
CA ASP A 224 -13.63 10.27 -6.46
C ASP A 224 -14.16 10.07 -7.89
N VAL A 225 -13.64 9.07 -8.59
CA VAL A 225 -14.04 8.78 -9.98
C VAL A 225 -14.75 7.44 -10.10
N VAL A 226 -15.70 7.35 -11.03
CA VAL A 226 -16.40 6.10 -11.35
C VAL A 226 -15.78 5.48 -12.60
N LEU A 227 -15.27 4.27 -12.45
CA LEU A 227 -14.71 3.45 -13.52
C LEU A 227 -15.69 2.35 -13.91
N GLU A 228 -16.10 2.33 -15.17
CA GLU A 228 -16.99 1.33 -15.76
C GLU A 228 -16.23 0.46 -16.77
N THR A 229 -16.31 -0.86 -16.64
CA THR A 229 -15.74 -1.79 -17.62
C THR A 229 -16.62 -1.84 -18.87
N LEU A 230 -16.08 -1.45 -20.02
CA LEU A 230 -16.79 -1.47 -21.30
C LEU A 230 -16.52 -2.74 -22.12
N GLU A 231 -15.28 -3.22 -22.07
CA GLU A 231 -14.83 -4.40 -22.80
C GLU A 231 -13.75 -5.12 -21.98
N MET A 232 -13.66 -6.44 -22.15
CA MET A 232 -12.68 -7.26 -21.41
C MET A 232 -11.48 -7.65 -22.28
N THR A 233 -11.67 -7.77 -23.60
CA THR A 233 -10.59 -8.09 -24.54
C THR A 233 -10.74 -7.26 -25.83
N PRO A 234 -10.00 -6.14 -25.99
CA PRO A 234 -9.04 -5.57 -25.03
C PRO A 234 -9.74 -5.02 -23.79
N LEU A 235 -9.02 -4.89 -22.68
CA LEU A 235 -9.56 -4.31 -21.46
C LEU A 235 -9.78 -2.80 -21.65
N VAL A 236 -11.04 -2.37 -21.66
CA VAL A 236 -11.44 -0.97 -21.86
C VAL A 236 -12.30 -0.50 -20.70
N PHE A 237 -12.03 0.73 -20.24
CA PHE A 237 -12.83 1.39 -19.23
C PHE A 237 -13.36 2.74 -19.70
N ALA A 238 -14.58 3.07 -19.28
CA ALA A 238 -15.07 4.44 -19.24
C ALA A 238 -14.79 5.05 -17.86
N VAL A 239 -14.31 6.29 -17.85
CA VAL A 239 -14.18 7.12 -16.65
C VAL A 239 -15.17 8.26 -16.77
N THR A 240 -16.09 8.37 -15.82
CA THR A 240 -17.09 9.46 -15.81
C THR A 240 -16.46 10.73 -15.25
N GLU A 241 -16.72 11.88 -15.88
CA GLU A 241 -16.22 13.21 -15.47
C GLU A 241 -14.69 13.26 -15.30
N PHE A 242 -13.94 12.67 -16.25
CA PHE A 242 -12.47 12.66 -16.19
C PHE A 242 -11.84 14.04 -16.45
N LEU A 243 -12.51 14.93 -17.18
CA LEU A 243 -12.09 16.31 -17.39
C LEU A 243 -13.27 17.22 -17.12
N THR A 244 -13.02 18.34 -16.46
CA THR A 244 -14.00 19.40 -16.28
C THR A 244 -14.19 20.19 -17.58
N ASN A 245 -15.33 20.88 -17.73
CA ASN A 245 -15.58 21.72 -18.91
C ASN A 245 -14.50 22.81 -19.09
N ASP A 246 -14.04 23.41 -18.00
CA ASP A 246 -12.99 24.45 -18.03
C ASP A 246 -11.65 23.88 -18.54
N GLU A 247 -11.28 22.66 -18.12
CA GLU A 247 -10.08 21.98 -18.62
C GLU A 247 -10.20 21.64 -20.10
N ILE A 248 -11.39 21.23 -20.54
CA ILE A 248 -11.68 20.95 -21.96
C ILE A 248 -11.49 22.22 -22.80
N ASP A 249 -12.04 23.35 -22.36
CA ASP A 249 -11.92 24.63 -23.06
C ASP A 249 -10.45 25.08 -23.16
N VAL A 250 -9.69 24.98 -22.06
CA VAL A 250 -8.26 25.29 -22.06
C VAL A 250 -7.48 24.40 -23.02
N ILE A 251 -7.75 23.09 -23.04
CA ILE A 251 -7.09 22.16 -23.97
C ILE A 251 -7.42 22.53 -25.42
N LEU A 252 -8.67 22.87 -25.72
CA LEU A 252 -9.10 23.27 -27.05
C LEU A 252 -8.37 24.55 -27.50
N ASP A 253 -8.38 25.60 -26.68
CA ASP A 253 -7.75 26.88 -26.98
C ASP A 253 -6.24 26.72 -27.25
N LEU A 254 -5.54 25.95 -26.42
CA LEU A 254 -4.11 25.68 -26.61
C LEU A 254 -3.81 24.84 -27.86
N SER A 255 -4.76 24.02 -28.30
CA SER A 255 -4.54 23.09 -29.42
C SER A 255 -4.81 23.73 -30.78
N MET A 256 -5.73 24.71 -30.86
CA MET A 256 -6.23 25.25 -32.13
C MET A 256 -5.13 25.74 -33.08
N ASP A 257 -4.11 26.42 -32.57
CA ASP A 257 -3.00 26.95 -33.37
C ASP A 257 -2.05 25.87 -33.90
N HIS A 258 -2.19 24.62 -33.44
CA HIS A 258 -1.32 23.49 -33.74
C HIS A 258 -2.01 22.35 -34.49
N LEU A 259 -3.31 22.48 -34.80
CA LEU A 259 -4.05 21.46 -35.53
C LEU A 259 -3.62 21.39 -37.00
N ALA A 260 -3.36 20.18 -37.47
CA ALA A 260 -3.11 19.87 -38.88
C ALA A 260 -3.98 18.68 -39.32
N PRO A 261 -4.31 18.55 -40.62
CA PRO A 261 -5.04 17.41 -41.13
C PRO A 261 -4.37 16.08 -40.77
N SER A 262 -5.15 15.10 -40.32
CA SER A 262 -4.64 13.75 -40.06
C SER A 262 -4.23 13.07 -41.37
N GLY A 263 -3.05 12.46 -41.39
CA GLY A 263 -2.54 11.71 -42.54
C GLY A 263 -3.24 10.36 -42.76
N MET A 264 -4.17 9.98 -41.89
CA MET A 264 -4.95 8.76 -42.02
C MET A 264 -6.15 9.02 -42.95
N ALA A 265 -6.06 8.54 -44.19
CA ALA A 265 -7.24 8.45 -45.05
C ALA A 265 -8.19 7.40 -44.47
N VAL A 266 -9.41 7.82 -44.12
CA VAL A 266 -10.49 6.89 -43.75
C VAL A 266 -11.01 6.29 -45.07
N THR A 267 -10.45 5.16 -45.47
CA THR A 267 -10.97 4.31 -46.56
C THR A 267 -11.92 3.27 -46.04
#